data_AF-A0A7X8WQC1-F1
#
_entry.id   AF-A0A7X8WQC1-F1
#
_cell.length_a   1.000
_cell.length_b   1.000
_cell.length_c   1.000
_cell.angle_alpha   90.00
_cell.angle_beta   90.00
_cell.angle_gamma   90.00
#
_symmetry.space_group_name_H-M   'P 1'
#
loop_
_entity.id
_entity.type
_entity.pdbx_description
1 polymer ?
#
loop_
_entity_poly.entity_id
_entity_poly.type
_entity_poly.pdbx_seq_one_letter_code
_entity_poly.pdbx_strand_id
1 'polypeptide(L)'
;MTHHKTLRIQEISTEQHHEFIAEQARASFLQNPIWPRTKPAWRSQSLGWFDNEELVAASLVLYRPIPVPGLRGRSLAYIADGPLFDPDLVELDAVLEPLVPHARSQGAFMIRMVLPLDLRRWDADDVRKALSGGEHGMIPELQPVESNTTAWKMEDTLVRKGWQKPELSEDFVAGQAQFQARIPLPQLTAEQRGDRESPEFEQAVEEVLMRMDSTSRRQTRKSTRSELSITSGGLDDVAAWQTLYEETAERDNFTGRPQSYFESM
;
A
#
# COMPACT_ATOMS: atom_id res chain seq x y z
N MET A 1 -18.67 30.24 -7.15
CA MET A 1 -18.35 29.41 -8.33
C MET A 1 -16.89 29.03 -8.21
N THR A 2 -16.59 27.88 -7.61
CA THR A 2 -15.24 27.31 -7.66
C THR A 2 -15.04 26.79 -9.06
N HIS A 3 -14.18 27.43 -9.86
CA HIS A 3 -13.78 26.89 -11.15
C HIS A 3 -13.08 25.56 -10.88
N HIS A 4 -13.75 24.43 -11.21
CA HIS A 4 -13.09 23.14 -11.19
C HIS A 4 -12.00 23.16 -12.26
N LYS A 5 -10.76 23.13 -11.81
CA LYS A 5 -9.60 23.02 -12.69
C LYS A 5 -9.56 21.59 -13.24
N THR A 6 -9.91 21.42 -14.51
CA THR A 6 -9.87 20.10 -15.15
C THR A 6 -8.41 19.74 -15.46
N LEU A 7 -7.92 18.67 -14.84
CA LEU A 7 -6.58 18.14 -15.11
C LEU A 7 -6.56 17.32 -16.40
N ARG A 8 -5.43 17.37 -17.12
CA ARG A 8 -5.21 16.54 -18.31
C ARG A 8 -4.58 15.21 -17.88
N ILE A 9 -5.27 14.10 -18.11
CA ILE A 9 -4.73 12.76 -17.88
C ILE A 9 -4.04 12.21 -19.13
N GLN A 10 -2.87 11.61 -18.97
CA GLN A 10 -2.19 10.87 -20.04
C GLN A 10 -1.32 9.75 -19.48
N GLU A 11 -0.91 8.83 -20.34
CA GLU A 11 0.14 7.86 -20.02
C GLU A 11 1.48 8.57 -19.88
N ILE A 12 2.24 8.21 -18.84
CA ILE A 12 3.58 8.72 -18.55
C ILE A 12 4.59 7.57 -18.61
N SER A 13 5.87 7.90 -18.78
CA SER A 13 6.92 6.88 -18.81
C SER A 13 7.12 6.23 -17.44
N THR A 14 7.81 5.09 -17.41
CA THR A 14 8.18 4.41 -16.16
C THR A 14 9.07 5.31 -15.30
N GLU A 15 9.99 6.04 -15.94
CA GLU A 15 10.92 6.96 -15.32
C GLU A 15 10.18 8.15 -14.70
N GLN A 16 9.28 8.80 -15.44
CA GLN A 16 8.48 9.92 -14.91
C GLN A 16 7.63 9.49 -13.70
N HIS A 17 7.04 8.30 -13.77
CA HIS A 17 6.25 7.79 -12.66
C HIS A 17 7.15 7.47 -11.44
N HIS A 18 8.31 6.85 -11.67
CA HIS A 18 9.26 6.56 -10.61
C HIS A 18 9.78 7.83 -9.92
N GLU A 19 10.15 8.85 -10.70
CA GLU A 19 10.56 10.16 -10.19
C GLU A 19 9.45 10.79 -9.34
N PHE A 20 8.21 10.81 -9.84
CA PHE A 20 7.08 11.37 -9.09
C PHE A 20 6.87 10.68 -7.75
N ILE A 21 6.84 9.34 -7.70
CA ILE A 21 6.54 8.61 -6.46
C ILE A 21 7.69 8.62 -5.46
N ALA A 22 8.93 8.84 -5.90
CA ALA A 22 10.09 8.92 -5.01
C ALA A 22 10.01 10.09 -4.02
N GLU A 23 9.29 11.16 -4.39
CA GLU A 23 9.07 12.33 -3.55
C GLU A 23 7.81 12.21 -2.67
N GLN A 24 7.00 11.16 -2.86
CA GLN A 24 5.74 10.99 -2.16
C GLN A 24 5.93 10.14 -0.89
N ALA A 25 5.87 10.78 0.28
CA ALA A 25 6.00 10.11 1.57
C ALA A 25 4.97 8.97 1.80
N ARG A 26 3.84 8.99 1.08
CA ARG A 26 2.76 7.99 1.17
C ARG A 26 2.81 6.94 0.05
N ALA A 27 3.81 6.98 -0.83
CA ALA A 27 3.92 6.01 -1.91
C ALA A 27 4.07 4.59 -1.37
N SER A 28 3.17 3.72 -1.83
CA SER A 28 3.25 2.29 -1.60
C SER A 28 4.07 1.64 -2.71
N PHE A 29 4.78 0.55 -2.39
CA PHE A 29 5.44 -0.26 -3.42
C PHE A 29 4.46 -0.77 -4.49
N LEU A 30 3.16 -0.81 -4.17
CA LEU A 30 2.08 -1.17 -5.10
C LEU A 30 1.89 -0.16 -6.24
N GLN A 31 2.41 1.06 -6.11
CA GLN A 31 2.46 2.08 -7.17
C GLN A 31 3.80 2.07 -7.93
N ASN A 32 4.75 1.19 -7.59
CA ASN A 32 6.01 1.07 -8.33
C ASN A 32 5.73 0.65 -9.79
N PRO A 33 6.13 1.43 -10.82
CA PRO A 33 5.83 1.14 -12.21
C PRO A 33 6.52 -0.12 -12.78
N ILE A 34 7.48 -0.71 -12.05
CA ILE A 34 8.14 -1.98 -12.40
C ILE A 34 7.35 -3.20 -11.88
N TRP A 35 6.55 -3.02 -10.82
CA TRP A 35 5.74 -4.06 -10.19
C TRP A 35 4.88 -4.90 -11.14
N PRO A 36 4.30 -4.36 -12.24
CA PRO A 36 3.53 -5.16 -13.19
C PRO A 36 4.27 -6.34 -13.81
N ARG A 37 5.61 -6.37 -13.80
CA ARG A 37 6.41 -7.50 -14.31
C ARG A 37 6.09 -8.82 -13.59
N THR A 38 5.67 -8.75 -12.32
CA THR A 38 5.21 -9.91 -11.53
C THR A 38 3.78 -10.37 -11.86
N LYS A 39 3.08 -9.63 -12.73
CA LYS A 39 1.63 -9.80 -12.99
C LYS A 39 1.36 -9.97 -14.50
N PRO A 40 1.89 -11.02 -15.15
CA PRO A 40 1.77 -11.20 -16.61
C PRO A 40 0.33 -11.29 -17.13
N ALA A 41 -0.61 -11.68 -16.27
CA ALA A 41 -2.03 -11.76 -16.59
C ALA A 41 -2.79 -10.42 -16.37
N TRP A 42 -2.07 -9.32 -16.17
CA TRP A 42 -2.59 -7.96 -16.04
C TRP A 42 -1.87 -7.06 -17.05
N ARG A 43 -2.62 -6.17 -17.69
CA ARG A 43 -2.04 -5.06 -18.46
C ARG A 43 -1.88 -3.89 -17.51
N SER A 44 -0.75 -3.19 -17.54
CA SER A 44 -0.53 -1.99 -16.71
C SER A 44 -0.51 -0.71 -17.53
N GLN A 45 -0.77 0.41 -16.86
CA GLN A 45 -0.56 1.75 -17.39
C GLN A 45 -0.12 2.68 -16.25
N SER A 46 0.98 3.42 -16.47
CA SER A 46 1.37 4.53 -15.60
C SER A 46 0.66 5.79 -16.08
N LEU A 47 -0.23 6.35 -15.27
CA LEU A 47 -0.99 7.56 -15.60
C LEU A 47 -0.45 8.76 -14.82
N GLY A 48 -0.40 9.91 -15.48
CA GLY A 48 -0.11 11.20 -14.88
C GLY A 48 -1.23 12.20 -15.13
N TRP A 49 -1.48 13.05 -14.13
CA TRP A 49 -2.39 14.18 -14.23
C TRP A 49 -1.58 15.47 -14.31
N PHE A 50 -1.85 16.24 -15.35
CA PHE A 50 -1.14 17.45 -15.65
C PHE A 50 -2.02 18.66 -15.41
N ASP A 51 -1.46 19.58 -14.63
CA ASP A 51 -1.90 20.95 -14.51
C ASP A 51 -1.05 21.80 -15.47
N ASN A 52 -1.59 22.08 -16.66
CA ASN A 52 -0.81 22.56 -17.80
C ASN A 52 0.32 21.58 -18.17
N GLU A 53 1.56 21.90 -17.81
CA GLU A 53 2.76 21.09 -18.04
C GLU A 53 3.29 20.43 -16.75
N GLU A 54 2.76 20.81 -15.59
CA GLU A 54 3.18 20.30 -14.29
C GLU A 54 2.47 18.98 -13.97
N LEU A 55 3.24 17.95 -13.61
CA LEU A 55 2.71 16.66 -13.16
C LEU A 55 2.31 16.77 -11.67
N VAL A 56 1.02 16.75 -11.39
CA VAL A 56 0.48 16.97 -10.02
C VAL A 56 -0.12 15.73 -9.37
N ALA A 57 -0.34 14.67 -10.15
CA ALA A 57 -0.71 13.35 -9.64
C ALA A 57 -0.16 12.25 -10.54
N ALA A 58 0.08 11.07 -9.98
CA ALA A 58 0.42 9.87 -10.74
C ALA A 58 -0.27 8.62 -10.18
N SER A 59 -0.46 7.61 -11.02
CA SER A 59 -0.94 6.31 -10.55
C SER A 59 -0.58 5.16 -11.48
N LEU A 60 -0.27 4.00 -10.88
CA LEU A 60 -0.23 2.72 -11.57
C LEU A 60 -1.63 2.13 -11.62
N VAL A 61 -2.15 1.93 -12.82
CA VAL A 61 -3.42 1.24 -13.06
C VAL A 61 -3.17 -0.13 -13.65
N LEU A 62 -3.74 -1.16 -13.02
CA LEU A 62 -3.70 -2.54 -13.51
C LEU A 62 -5.07 -2.93 -14.07
N TYR A 63 -5.10 -3.37 -15.33
CA TYR A 63 -6.29 -3.85 -16.01
C TYR A 63 -6.27 -5.38 -16.07
N ARG A 64 -7.27 -6.03 -15.45
CA ARG A 64 -7.51 -7.47 -15.58
C ARG A 64 -8.57 -7.75 -16.64
N PRO A 65 -8.23 -8.33 -17.80
CA PRO A 65 -9.22 -8.77 -18.76
C PRO A 65 -10.12 -9.85 -18.18
N ILE A 66 -11.41 -9.84 -18.54
CA ILE A 66 -12.33 -10.94 -18.20
C ILE A 66 -12.26 -12.01 -19.31
N PRO A 67 -11.82 -13.25 -19.02
CA PRO A 67 -11.69 -14.31 -20.03
C PRO A 67 -13.02 -15.05 -20.26
N VAL A 68 -14.15 -14.32 -20.36
CA VAL A 68 -15.49 -14.89 -20.56
C VAL A 68 -16.00 -14.57 -21.97
N PRO A 69 -16.51 -15.56 -22.73
CA PRO A 69 -17.14 -15.32 -24.03
C PRO A 69 -18.26 -14.26 -23.92
N GLY A 70 -18.20 -13.22 -24.75
CA GLY A 70 -19.16 -12.10 -24.72
C GLY A 70 -18.70 -10.86 -23.95
N LEU A 71 -17.65 -10.96 -23.13
CA LEU A 71 -17.05 -9.82 -22.40
C LEU A 71 -15.65 -9.44 -22.94
N ARG A 72 -15.34 -9.83 -24.18
CA ARG A 72 -14.09 -9.45 -24.84
C ARG A 72 -13.94 -7.93 -24.86
N GLY A 73 -12.75 -7.45 -24.49
CA GLY A 73 -12.46 -6.02 -24.37
C GLY A 73 -12.94 -5.37 -23.07
N ARG A 74 -13.57 -6.11 -22.15
CA ARG A 74 -13.90 -5.62 -20.80
C ARG A 74 -12.82 -6.01 -19.79
N SER A 75 -12.50 -5.07 -18.91
CA SER A 75 -11.52 -5.28 -17.84
C SER A 75 -11.96 -4.70 -16.50
N LEU A 76 -11.45 -5.24 -15.41
CA LEU A 76 -11.42 -4.57 -14.11
C LEU A 76 -10.20 -3.66 -14.09
N ALA A 77 -10.39 -2.36 -13.87
CA ALA A 77 -9.29 -1.45 -13.52
C ALA A 77 -9.05 -1.52 -12.01
N TYR A 78 -7.81 -1.73 -11.61
CA TYR A 78 -7.39 -1.84 -10.23
C TYR A 78 -6.27 -0.85 -9.94
N ILE A 79 -6.51 0.02 -8.95
CA ILE A 79 -5.61 1.07 -8.50
C ILE A 79 -5.33 0.81 -7.02
N ALA A 80 -4.18 0.22 -6.71
CA ALA A 80 -3.82 -0.17 -5.35
C ALA A 80 -2.90 0.86 -4.71
N ASP A 81 -3.35 1.53 -3.66
CA ASP A 81 -2.66 2.63 -2.97
C ASP A 81 -2.35 3.83 -3.89
N GLY A 82 -3.32 4.19 -4.73
CA GLY A 82 -3.26 5.38 -5.58
C GLY A 82 -4.65 5.86 -5.98
N PRO A 83 -4.77 6.96 -6.75
CA PRO A 83 -3.69 7.84 -7.21
C PRO A 83 -2.91 8.53 -6.09
N LEU A 84 -1.67 8.90 -6.37
CA LEU A 84 -0.80 9.68 -5.50
C LEU A 84 -0.84 11.15 -5.93
N PHE A 85 -1.16 12.04 -4.99
CA PHE A 85 -1.20 13.49 -5.17
C PHE A 85 -1.15 14.19 -3.81
N ASP A 86 -0.80 15.47 -3.80
CA ASP A 86 -0.88 16.31 -2.60
C ASP A 86 -2.33 16.79 -2.41
N PRO A 87 -3.03 16.36 -1.34
CA PRO A 87 -4.41 16.77 -1.08
C PRO A 87 -4.58 18.25 -0.74
N ASP A 88 -3.51 18.96 -0.38
CA ASP A 88 -3.54 20.39 -0.12
C ASP A 88 -3.43 21.22 -1.41
N LEU A 89 -2.96 20.60 -2.50
CA LEU A 89 -2.79 21.24 -3.81
C LEU A 89 -3.82 20.78 -4.84
N VAL A 90 -4.27 19.52 -4.75
CA VAL A 90 -5.15 18.90 -5.74
C VAL A 90 -6.37 18.28 -5.05
N GLU A 91 -7.54 18.73 -5.47
CA GLU A 91 -8.82 18.16 -5.04
C GLU A 91 -9.05 16.79 -5.68
N LEU A 92 -9.57 15.83 -4.91
CA LEU A 92 -9.87 14.48 -5.41
C LEU A 92 -10.80 14.50 -6.63
N ASP A 93 -11.75 15.44 -6.69
CA ASP A 93 -12.66 15.58 -7.83
C ASP A 93 -11.93 15.84 -9.15
N ALA A 94 -10.86 16.65 -9.13
CA ALA A 94 -10.06 16.96 -10.30
C ALA A 94 -9.24 15.75 -10.78
N VAL A 95 -8.93 14.81 -9.88
CA VAL A 95 -8.28 13.54 -10.20
C VAL A 95 -9.28 12.54 -10.78
N LEU A 96 -10.46 12.40 -10.17
CA LEU A 96 -11.47 11.42 -10.56
C LEU A 96 -12.16 11.75 -11.89
N GLU A 97 -12.39 13.03 -12.17
CA GLU A 97 -13.13 13.50 -13.35
C GLU A 97 -12.51 12.99 -14.67
N PRO A 98 -11.20 13.14 -14.94
CA PRO A 98 -10.58 12.59 -16.15
C PRO A 98 -10.29 11.08 -16.04
N LEU A 99 -10.14 10.52 -14.83
CA LEU A 99 -9.84 9.10 -14.61
C LEU A 99 -10.95 8.18 -15.12
N VAL A 100 -12.20 8.48 -14.80
CA VAL A 100 -13.33 7.59 -15.11
C VAL A 100 -13.54 7.42 -16.63
N PRO A 101 -13.58 8.50 -17.44
CA PRO A 101 -13.63 8.38 -18.90
C PRO A 101 -12.41 7.67 -19.48
N HIS A 102 -11.20 7.93 -18.94
CA HIS A 102 -9.98 7.27 -19.40
C HIS A 102 -10.04 5.76 -19.13
N ALA A 103 -10.34 5.34 -17.92
CA ALA A 103 -10.47 3.91 -17.60
C ALA A 103 -11.55 3.24 -18.45
N ARG A 104 -12.68 3.91 -18.70
CA ARG A 104 -13.73 3.42 -19.59
C ARG A 104 -13.24 3.23 -21.03
N SER A 105 -12.45 4.17 -21.57
CA SER A 105 -11.87 4.04 -22.92
C SER A 105 -10.88 2.87 -23.01
N GLN A 106 -10.24 2.52 -21.89
CA GLN A 106 -9.40 1.33 -21.71
C GLN A 106 -10.20 0.02 -21.53
N GLY A 107 -11.53 0.06 -21.67
CA GLY A 107 -12.42 -1.09 -21.55
C GLY A 107 -12.83 -1.42 -20.12
N ALA A 108 -12.51 -0.57 -19.13
CA ALA A 108 -12.87 -0.83 -17.75
C ALA A 108 -14.40 -0.80 -17.56
N PHE A 109 -14.97 -1.86 -17.01
CA PHE A 109 -16.38 -1.86 -16.58
C PHE A 109 -16.52 -1.47 -15.10
N MET A 110 -15.44 -1.60 -14.33
CA MET A 110 -15.36 -1.27 -12.91
C MET A 110 -13.95 -0.74 -12.61
N ILE A 111 -13.88 0.23 -11.69
CA ILE A 111 -12.64 0.68 -11.06
C ILE A 111 -12.69 0.25 -9.60
N ARG A 112 -11.70 -0.50 -9.14
CA ARG A 112 -11.45 -0.76 -7.71
C ARG A 112 -10.22 0.06 -7.31
N MET A 113 -10.40 0.94 -6.34
CA MET A 113 -9.39 1.90 -5.93
C MET A 113 -9.17 1.84 -4.42
N VAL A 114 -7.92 1.97 -4.00
CA VAL A 114 -7.52 2.17 -2.61
C VAL A 114 -6.68 3.44 -2.58
N LEU A 115 -7.16 4.50 -1.93
CA LEU A 115 -6.38 5.72 -1.76
C LEU A 115 -5.35 5.53 -0.63
N PRO A 116 -4.14 6.10 -0.75
CA PRO A 116 -3.05 5.93 0.23
C PRO A 116 -3.25 6.85 1.46
N LEU A 117 -4.40 6.72 2.12
CA LEU A 117 -4.81 7.52 3.26
C LEU A 117 -5.45 6.64 4.34
N ASP A 118 -5.03 6.84 5.58
CA ASP A 118 -5.70 6.30 6.75
C ASP A 118 -6.84 7.23 7.20
N LEU A 119 -8.02 6.66 7.47
CA LEU A 119 -9.15 7.40 8.03
C LEU A 119 -8.95 7.64 9.53
N ARG A 120 -8.40 6.65 10.22
CA ARG A 120 -8.28 6.58 11.68
C ARG A 120 -7.04 5.79 12.07
N ARG A 121 -6.50 6.12 13.24
CA ARG A 121 -5.41 5.40 13.89
C ARG A 121 -5.81 5.04 15.32
N TRP A 122 -5.37 3.88 15.79
CA TRP A 122 -5.57 3.40 17.15
C TRP A 122 -4.23 3.12 17.80
N ASP A 123 -4.21 3.14 19.14
CA ASP A 123 -3.08 2.66 19.91
C ASP A 123 -3.01 1.12 19.85
N ALA A 124 -1.82 0.57 19.66
CA ALA A 124 -1.63 -0.87 19.48
C ALA A 124 -1.93 -1.67 20.77
N ASP A 125 -1.67 -1.10 21.95
CA ASP A 125 -1.97 -1.76 23.21
C ASP A 125 -3.47 -1.80 23.47
N ASP A 126 -4.19 -0.73 23.12
CA ASP A 126 -5.64 -0.69 23.26
C ASP A 126 -6.33 -1.67 22.30
N VAL A 127 -5.85 -1.76 21.04
CA VAL A 127 -6.32 -2.79 20.10
C VAL A 127 -6.01 -4.19 20.63
N ARG A 128 -4.79 -4.43 21.15
CA ARG A 128 -4.40 -5.75 21.69
C ARG A 128 -5.28 -6.14 22.89
N LYS A 129 -5.50 -5.22 23.82
CA LYS A 129 -6.36 -5.44 25.01
C LYS A 129 -7.78 -5.77 24.58
N ALA A 130 -8.32 -5.02 23.62
CA ALA A 130 -9.64 -5.27 23.08
C ALA A 130 -9.74 -6.68 22.43
N LEU A 131 -8.82 -7.01 21.51
CA LEU A 131 -8.87 -8.32 20.84
C LEU A 131 -8.65 -9.50 21.81
N SER A 132 -7.84 -9.33 22.85
CA SER A 132 -7.55 -10.40 23.83
C SER A 132 -8.62 -10.55 24.91
N GLY A 133 -9.40 -9.49 25.19
CA GLY A 133 -10.39 -9.45 26.26
C GLY A 133 -11.69 -10.19 25.96
N GLY A 134 -11.93 -10.56 24.69
CA GLY A 134 -13.14 -11.29 24.27
C GLY A 134 -14.45 -10.51 24.38
N GLU A 135 -14.41 -9.22 24.76
CA GLU A 135 -15.60 -8.35 24.95
C GLU A 135 -15.95 -7.48 23.73
N HIS A 136 -15.27 -7.60 22.58
CA HIS A 136 -15.27 -6.55 21.56
C HIS A 136 -15.77 -6.99 20.18
N GLY A 137 -16.48 -6.09 19.50
CA GLY A 137 -16.71 -6.12 18.07
C GLY A 137 -15.51 -5.59 17.28
N MET A 138 -15.75 -5.03 16.10
CA MET A 138 -14.71 -4.71 15.12
C MET A 138 -13.80 -3.55 15.56
N ILE A 139 -12.52 -3.51 15.12
CA ILE A 139 -11.56 -2.40 15.40
C ILE A 139 -12.19 -0.99 15.27
N PRO A 140 -13.02 -0.69 14.23
CA PRO A 140 -13.75 0.56 14.09
C PRO A 140 -14.63 1.01 15.26
N GLU A 141 -14.98 0.11 16.19
CA GLU A 141 -15.78 0.40 17.38
C GLU A 141 -14.94 0.97 18.52
N LEU A 142 -13.62 0.77 18.50
CA LEU A 142 -12.70 1.36 19.46
C LEU A 142 -12.55 2.86 19.22
N GLN A 143 -12.37 3.62 20.29
CA GLN A 143 -12.04 5.04 20.19
C GLN A 143 -10.67 5.21 19.51
N PRO A 144 -10.60 5.90 18.36
CA PRO A 144 -9.32 6.16 17.70
C PRO A 144 -8.52 7.21 18.47
N VAL A 145 -7.19 7.09 18.43
CA VAL A 145 -6.27 8.12 18.93
C VAL A 145 -6.16 9.30 17.97
N GLU A 146 -6.47 9.07 16.70
CA GLU A 146 -6.43 10.09 15.66
C GLU A 146 -7.46 9.79 14.56
N SER A 147 -8.04 10.86 14.00
CA SER A 147 -8.98 10.81 12.89
C SER A 147 -8.55 11.82 11.83
N ASN A 148 -8.45 11.38 10.59
CA ASN A 148 -7.90 12.19 9.49
C ASN A 148 -9.01 12.94 8.74
N THR A 149 -9.18 14.21 9.06
CA THR A 149 -10.22 15.07 8.44
C THR A 149 -10.12 15.13 6.92
N THR A 150 -8.91 15.15 6.35
CA THR A 150 -8.71 15.18 4.90
C THR A 150 -9.18 13.87 4.26
N ALA A 151 -8.86 12.73 4.86
CA ALA A 151 -9.33 11.43 4.39
C ALA A 151 -10.86 11.30 4.46
N TRP A 152 -11.51 11.81 5.52
CA TRP A 152 -12.98 11.83 5.61
C TRP A 152 -13.63 12.68 4.53
N LYS A 153 -13.09 13.88 4.23
CA LYS A 153 -13.57 14.72 3.11
C LYS A 153 -13.46 14.01 1.76
N MET A 154 -12.41 13.23 1.57
CA MET A 154 -12.23 12.42 0.37
C MET A 154 -13.24 11.27 0.31
N GLU A 155 -13.51 10.59 1.42
CA GLU A 155 -14.56 9.57 1.50
C GLU A 155 -15.93 10.16 1.16
N ASP A 156 -16.30 11.31 1.74
CA ASP A 156 -17.56 12.00 1.44
C ASP A 156 -17.66 12.33 -0.06
N THR A 157 -16.54 12.70 -0.67
CA THR A 157 -16.46 12.99 -2.10
C THR A 157 -16.67 11.74 -2.95
N LEU A 158 -16.04 10.62 -2.58
CA LEU A 158 -16.25 9.32 -3.22
C LEU A 158 -17.72 8.89 -3.14
N VAL A 159 -18.32 8.98 -1.95
CA VAL A 159 -19.74 8.62 -1.73
C VAL A 159 -20.67 9.50 -2.58
N ARG A 160 -20.47 10.83 -2.60
CA ARG A 160 -21.26 11.75 -3.44
C ARG A 160 -21.13 11.46 -4.94
N LYS A 161 -19.97 10.97 -5.39
CA LYS A 161 -19.71 10.55 -6.78
C LYS A 161 -20.23 9.14 -7.10
N GLY A 162 -20.84 8.45 -6.13
CA GLY A 162 -21.42 7.11 -6.32
C GLY A 162 -20.43 5.96 -6.19
N TRP A 163 -19.23 6.19 -5.65
CA TRP A 163 -18.31 5.11 -5.31
C TRP A 163 -18.84 4.33 -4.11
N GLN A 164 -18.61 3.02 -4.10
CA GLN A 164 -19.07 2.12 -3.06
C GLN A 164 -17.89 1.63 -2.22
N LYS A 165 -18.00 1.76 -0.91
CA LYS A 165 -17.05 1.22 0.05
C LYS A 165 -17.28 -0.29 0.19
N PRO A 166 -16.22 -1.12 0.25
CA PRO A 166 -16.39 -2.52 0.63
C PRO A 166 -16.94 -2.62 2.06
N GLU A 167 -17.73 -3.67 2.32
CA GLU A 167 -18.18 -3.99 3.67
C GLU A 167 -16.97 -4.28 4.58
N LEU A 168 -17.12 -3.93 5.86
CA LEU A 168 -16.16 -4.33 6.89
C LEU A 168 -16.30 -5.84 7.08
N SER A 169 -15.19 -6.55 7.09
CA SER A 169 -15.16 -7.99 7.32
C SER A 169 -13.99 -8.36 8.22
N GLU A 170 -14.19 -9.40 9.03
CA GLU A 170 -13.13 -10.09 9.77
C GLU A 170 -12.29 -10.99 8.84
N ASP A 171 -12.82 -11.30 7.65
CA ASP A 171 -12.18 -12.14 6.65
C ASP A 171 -11.28 -11.35 5.68
N PHE A 172 -10.30 -12.05 5.11
CA PHE A 172 -9.49 -11.56 4.00
C PHE A 172 -10.28 -11.53 2.69
N VAL A 173 -10.97 -10.42 2.43
CA VAL A 173 -11.64 -10.17 1.15
C VAL A 173 -10.65 -9.82 0.04
N ALA A 174 -10.99 -10.17 -1.20
CA ALA A 174 -10.14 -9.86 -2.36
C ALA A 174 -9.87 -8.34 -2.47
N GLY A 175 -8.60 -7.94 -2.53
CA GLY A 175 -8.18 -6.55 -2.56
C GLY A 175 -7.06 -6.27 -1.56
N GLN A 176 -7.07 -5.07 -0.97
CA GLN A 176 -6.15 -4.70 0.11
C GLN A 176 -6.81 -4.89 1.47
N ALA A 177 -6.00 -5.22 2.47
CA ALA A 177 -6.42 -5.23 3.86
C ALA A 177 -6.91 -3.84 4.29
N GLN A 178 -8.04 -3.80 5.00
CA GLN A 178 -8.65 -2.56 5.47
C GLN A 178 -7.93 -1.98 6.70
N PHE A 179 -7.22 -2.82 7.43
CA PHE A 179 -6.45 -2.45 8.62
C PHE A 179 -4.98 -2.81 8.42
N GLN A 180 -4.08 -1.94 8.87
CA GLN A 180 -2.64 -2.14 8.77
C GLN A 180 -2.01 -1.90 10.14
N ALA A 181 -1.13 -2.81 10.57
CA ALA A 181 -0.25 -2.59 11.69
C ALA A 181 1.02 -1.89 11.19
N ARG A 182 1.31 -0.69 11.69
CA ARG A 182 2.49 0.09 11.31
C ARG A 182 3.38 0.31 12.54
N ILE A 183 4.68 0.09 12.38
CA ILE A 183 5.69 0.42 13.39
C ILE A 183 6.34 1.73 12.96
N PRO A 184 6.06 2.87 13.62
CA PRO A 184 6.77 4.10 13.33
C PRO A 184 8.26 3.89 13.59
N LEU A 185 9.13 4.27 12.65
CA LEU A 185 10.58 4.23 12.86
C LEU A 185 11.08 5.65 13.13
N PRO A 186 12.04 5.85 14.05
CA PRO A 186 12.74 7.12 14.18
C PRO A 186 13.32 7.55 12.83
N GLN A 187 13.28 8.85 12.55
CA GLN A 187 13.83 9.39 11.31
C GLN A 187 15.34 9.46 11.41
N LEU A 188 16.02 8.82 10.46
CA LEU A 188 17.47 8.79 10.33
C LEU A 188 17.86 9.23 8.92
N THR A 189 18.97 9.96 8.78
CA THR A 189 19.55 10.24 7.46
C THR A 189 20.04 8.95 6.79
N ALA A 190 20.40 9.03 5.51
CA ALA A 190 20.98 7.88 4.81
C ALA A 190 22.30 7.43 5.47
N GLU A 191 23.11 8.39 5.90
CA GLU A 191 24.40 8.16 6.57
C GLU A 191 24.19 7.48 7.94
N GLN A 192 23.27 7.99 8.75
CA GLN A 192 22.94 7.40 10.06
C GLN A 192 22.37 5.98 9.93
N ARG A 193 21.62 5.69 8.85
CA ARG A 193 21.16 4.32 8.57
C ARG A 193 22.28 3.40 8.09
N GLY A 194 23.30 3.95 7.44
CA GLY A 194 24.46 3.21 6.96
C GLY A 194 25.41 2.81 8.09
N ASP A 195 25.55 3.67 9.10
CA ASP A 195 26.39 3.42 10.27
C ASP A 195 25.59 2.80 11.43
N ARG A 196 25.52 1.46 11.42
CA ARG A 196 24.78 0.68 12.42
C ARG A 196 25.41 0.67 13.82
N GLU A 197 26.63 1.19 13.97
CA GLU A 197 27.33 1.31 15.26
C GLU A 197 27.29 2.75 15.80
N SER A 198 26.72 3.69 15.04
CA SER A 198 26.57 5.08 15.49
C SER A 198 25.65 5.18 16.71
N PRO A 199 25.95 6.11 17.66
CA PRO A 199 25.07 6.38 18.79
C PRO A 199 23.63 6.70 18.37
N GLU A 200 23.45 7.39 17.25
CA GLU A 200 22.15 7.76 16.70
C GLU A 200 21.35 6.54 16.23
N PHE A 201 21.99 5.59 15.54
CA PHE A 201 21.34 4.35 15.12
C PHE A 201 20.99 3.47 16.32
N GLU A 202 21.91 3.31 17.27
CA GLU A 202 21.65 2.55 18.50
C GLU A 202 20.50 3.14 19.32
N GLN A 203 20.46 4.47 19.47
CA GLN A 203 19.36 5.17 20.12
C GLN A 203 18.04 4.91 19.40
N ALA A 204 18.01 4.98 18.06
CA ALA A 204 16.81 4.70 17.28
C ALA A 204 16.30 3.26 17.48
N VAL A 205 17.22 2.28 17.54
CA VAL A 205 16.86 0.88 17.85
C VAL A 205 16.26 0.77 19.25
N GLU A 206 16.88 1.38 20.25
CA GLU A 206 16.36 1.38 21.63
C GLU A 206 14.98 2.04 21.73
N GLU A 207 14.75 3.15 21.03
CA GLU A 207 13.44 3.79 20.95
C GLU A 207 12.36 2.87 20.37
N VAL A 208 12.66 2.08 19.35
CA VAL A 208 11.73 1.08 18.79
C VAL A 208 11.51 -0.06 19.78
N LEU A 209 12.57 -0.58 20.40
CA LEU A 209 12.47 -1.66 21.39
C LEU A 209 11.66 -1.26 22.62
N MET A 210 11.75 0.00 23.05
CA MET A 210 10.98 0.53 24.19
C MET A 210 9.46 0.56 23.93
N ARG A 211 9.03 0.57 22.66
CA ARG A 211 7.59 0.48 22.28
C ARG A 211 7.05 -0.95 22.30
N MET A 212 7.91 -1.96 22.39
CA MET A 212 7.49 -3.35 22.54
C MET A 212 7.10 -3.64 23.99
N ASP A 213 6.20 -4.60 24.17
CA ASP A 213 5.96 -5.18 25.49
C ASP A 213 7.24 -5.84 26.06
N SER A 214 7.29 -5.99 27.38
CA SER A 214 8.49 -6.45 28.09
C SER A 214 8.96 -7.84 27.65
N THR A 215 8.04 -8.72 27.28
CA THR A 215 8.36 -10.09 26.84
C THR A 215 8.97 -10.04 25.44
N SER A 216 8.31 -9.36 24.51
CA SER A 216 8.80 -9.16 23.14
C SER A 216 10.19 -8.51 23.13
N ARG A 217 10.38 -7.41 23.87
CA ARG A 217 11.69 -6.73 23.99
C ARG A 217 12.79 -7.68 24.50
N ARG A 218 12.50 -8.47 25.54
CA ARG A 218 13.46 -9.44 26.10
C ARG A 218 13.84 -10.51 25.08
N GLN A 219 12.87 -11.07 24.35
CA GLN A 219 13.14 -12.11 23.34
C GLN A 219 13.93 -11.56 22.16
N THR A 220 13.60 -10.34 21.68
CA THR A 220 14.37 -9.68 20.62
C THR A 220 15.83 -9.44 21.04
N ARG A 221 16.10 -9.00 22.28
CA ARG A 221 17.48 -8.88 22.77
C ARG A 221 18.20 -10.21 22.96
N LYS A 222 17.45 -11.29 23.16
CA LYS A 222 18.02 -12.63 23.25
C LYS A 222 18.39 -13.16 21.87
N SER A 223 17.56 -12.91 20.84
CA SER A 223 17.85 -13.36 19.48
C SER A 223 19.10 -12.70 18.91
N THR A 224 19.39 -11.44 19.25
CA THR A 224 20.64 -10.78 18.82
C THR A 224 21.91 -11.34 19.45
N ARG A 225 21.80 -12.12 20.54
CA ARG A 225 22.92 -12.81 21.21
C ARG A 225 23.04 -14.28 20.82
N SER A 226 22.12 -14.77 20.00
CA SER A 226 22.15 -16.15 19.52
C SER A 226 23.19 -16.31 18.42
N GLU A 227 23.57 -17.55 18.11
CA GLU A 227 24.50 -17.89 17.01
C GLU A 227 23.91 -17.61 15.61
N LEU A 228 22.75 -16.96 15.54
CA LEU A 228 22.09 -16.60 14.28
C LEU A 228 22.78 -15.37 13.66
N SER A 229 23.26 -15.52 12.43
CA SER A 229 23.69 -14.42 11.58
C SER A 229 22.55 -13.98 10.66
N ILE A 230 22.45 -12.67 10.42
CA ILE A 230 21.52 -12.10 9.45
C ILE A 230 22.34 -11.69 8.23
N THR A 231 21.94 -12.17 7.06
CA THR A 231 22.56 -11.85 5.77
C THR A 231 21.51 -11.24 4.84
N SER A 232 21.94 -10.35 3.96
CA SER A 232 21.11 -9.86 2.85
C SER A 232 21.49 -10.63 1.60
N GLY A 233 20.53 -11.33 1.02
CA GLY A 233 20.70 -12.13 -0.19
C GLY A 233 20.22 -11.44 -1.48
N GLY A 234 20.49 -12.09 -2.61
CA GLY A 234 20.04 -11.70 -3.94
C GLY A 234 19.20 -12.78 -4.62
N LEU A 235 19.13 -12.75 -5.96
CA LEU A 235 18.38 -13.74 -6.74
C LEU A 235 18.86 -15.18 -6.51
N ASP A 236 20.16 -15.37 -6.25
CA ASP A 236 20.74 -16.69 -6.00
C ASP A 236 20.21 -17.36 -4.71
N ASP A 237 19.68 -16.55 -3.78
CA ASP A 237 19.15 -17.02 -2.49
C ASP A 237 17.63 -17.33 -2.54
N VAL A 238 16.96 -16.99 -3.65
CA VAL A 238 15.49 -17.15 -3.78
C VAL A 238 15.06 -18.62 -3.68
N ALA A 239 15.87 -19.57 -4.16
CA ALA A 239 15.56 -21.00 -4.05
C ALA A 239 15.55 -21.49 -2.59
N ALA A 240 16.51 -21.03 -1.78
CA ALA A 240 16.56 -21.34 -0.36
C ALA A 240 15.37 -20.69 0.39
N TRP A 241 15.04 -19.44 0.04
CA TRP A 241 13.86 -18.76 0.58
C TRP A 241 12.55 -19.47 0.20
N GLN A 242 12.40 -19.94 -1.05
CA GLN A 242 11.21 -20.64 -1.54
C GLN A 242 10.97 -21.93 -0.74
N THR A 243 12.03 -22.66 -0.38
CA THR A 243 11.92 -23.87 0.44
C THR A 243 11.28 -23.56 1.80
N LEU A 244 11.76 -22.52 2.49
CA LEU A 244 11.19 -22.08 3.78
C LEU A 244 9.75 -21.55 3.64
N TYR A 245 9.47 -20.88 2.52
CA TYR A 245 8.15 -20.37 2.21
C TYR A 245 7.13 -21.50 1.98
N GLU A 246 7.50 -22.56 1.26
CA GLU A 246 6.67 -23.73 1.02
C GLU A 246 6.43 -24.54 2.30
N GLU A 247 7.45 -24.74 3.14
CA GLU A 247 7.30 -25.36 4.46
C GLU A 247 6.30 -24.57 5.33
N THR A 248 6.37 -23.24 5.27
CA THR A 248 5.44 -22.36 5.99
C THR A 248 4.02 -22.45 5.40
N ALA A 249 3.89 -22.50 4.08
CA ALA A 249 2.61 -22.65 3.40
C ALA A 249 1.92 -23.98 3.72
N GLU A 250 2.68 -25.07 3.77
CA GLU A 250 2.19 -26.39 4.17
C GLU A 250 1.77 -26.40 5.65
N ARG A 251 2.64 -25.92 6.55
CA ARG A 251 2.38 -25.88 7.99
C ARG A 251 1.13 -25.06 8.32
N ASP A 252 0.98 -23.91 7.68
CA ASP A 252 -0.07 -22.93 8.00
C ASP A 252 -1.27 -23.04 7.02
N ASN A 253 -1.25 -24.05 6.13
CA ASN A 253 -2.32 -24.42 5.19
C ASN A 253 -2.83 -23.26 4.31
N PHE A 254 -1.92 -22.54 3.67
CA PHE A 254 -2.27 -21.52 2.66
C PHE A 254 -1.63 -21.81 1.30
N THR A 255 -2.24 -21.28 0.23
CA THR A 255 -1.70 -21.44 -1.12
C THR A 255 -0.56 -20.45 -1.37
N GLY A 256 0.66 -20.98 -1.51
CA GLY A 256 1.84 -20.21 -1.84
C GLY A 256 1.88 -19.68 -3.28
N ARG A 257 2.80 -18.76 -3.55
CA ARG A 257 3.24 -18.37 -4.89
C ARG A 257 4.42 -19.24 -5.37
N PRO A 258 4.57 -19.48 -6.69
CA PRO A 258 5.72 -20.21 -7.21
C PRO A 258 7.01 -19.36 -7.14
N GLN A 259 8.18 -20.00 -7.14
CA GLN A 259 9.49 -19.33 -7.14
C GLN A 259 9.61 -18.21 -8.19
N SER A 260 9.13 -18.45 -9.41
CA SER A 260 9.17 -17.49 -10.52
C SER A 260 8.43 -16.17 -10.25
N TYR A 261 7.49 -16.18 -9.30
CA TYR A 261 6.85 -14.97 -8.82
C TYR A 261 7.84 -14.07 -8.07
N PHE A 262 8.69 -14.65 -7.23
CA PHE A 262 9.66 -13.92 -6.40
C PHE A 262 10.91 -13.53 -7.20
N GLU A 263 11.30 -14.32 -8.20
CA GLU A 263 12.38 -13.96 -9.13
C GLU A 263 12.03 -12.75 -10.01
N SER A 264 10.74 -12.49 -10.22
CA SER A 264 10.26 -11.36 -11.04
C SER A 264 9.94 -10.09 -10.25
N MET A 265 9.95 -10.18 -8.91
CA MET A 265 9.67 -9.11 -7.96
C MET A 265 10.87 -8.18 -7.80
#